data_AF-A0A415VEK4-F1
#
_entry.id   AF-A0A415VEK4-F1
#
_cell.length_a   1.000
_cell.length_b   1.000
_cell.length_c   1.000
_cell.angle_alpha   90.00
_cell.angle_beta   90.00
_cell.angle_gamma   90.00
#
_symmetry.space_group_name_H-M   'P 1'
#
loop_
_entity.id
_entity.type
_entity.pdbx_description
1 polymer ?
#
loop_
_entity_poly.entity_id
_entity_poly.type
_entity_poly.pdbx_seq_one_letter_code
_entity_poly.pdbx_strand_id
1 'polypeptide(L)'
;MKKEDRIKVWEKYDHHCAYCGREIKLEDMQIDHFFPKNRGNYSRWSDKEGKYIVSHGEDSMENYMPSCRACNFRKRDMSIGQFREAIKEQAKGLLKGAAKFQVSMSIAYGLLNPAFDKPIVFYFEKCMNYKDRLTKYIQGRLSESSNVDDYEPNKLALTNLLWFLSKVTSNEVIVAKLKIMSDADRKRKKYLSRYDGNESLYDDEYSKAVSTIAKECLTYLQNKKE
;
A
#
# COMPACT_ATOMS: atom_id res chain seq x y z
N MET A 1 -23.60 -16.85 2.08
CA MET A 1 -22.47 -16.63 3.01
C MET A 1 -23.02 -16.50 4.43
N LYS A 2 -22.34 -17.06 5.44
CA LYS A 2 -22.82 -17.08 6.84
C LYS A 2 -22.52 -15.75 7.56
N LYS A 3 -23.19 -15.53 8.69
CA LYS A 3 -22.99 -14.33 9.53
C LYS A 3 -21.56 -14.23 10.06
N GLU A 4 -20.98 -15.36 10.46
CA GLU A 4 -19.59 -15.46 10.94
C GLU A 4 -18.58 -15.02 9.87
N ASP A 5 -18.73 -15.50 8.63
CA ASP A 5 -17.85 -15.09 7.53
C ASP A 5 -17.99 -13.59 7.25
N ARG A 6 -19.22 -13.06 7.37
CA ARG A 6 -19.47 -11.63 7.20
C ARG A 6 -18.73 -10.78 8.25
N ILE A 7 -18.68 -11.25 9.50
CA ILE A 7 -17.93 -10.59 10.57
C ILE A 7 -16.43 -10.63 10.26
N LYS A 8 -15.90 -11.80 9.86
CA LYS A 8 -14.49 -11.94 9.47
C LYS A 8 -14.09 -10.99 8.33
N VAL A 9 -14.95 -10.82 7.32
CA VAL A 9 -14.69 -9.87 6.22
C VAL A 9 -14.71 -8.43 6.73
N TRP A 10 -15.64 -8.08 7.63
CA TRP A 10 -15.75 -6.75 8.22
C TRP A 10 -14.53 -6.35 9.05
N GLU A 11 -13.95 -7.30 9.79
CA GLU A 11 -12.78 -7.10 10.64
C GLU A 11 -11.47 -6.90 9.85
N LYS A 12 -11.39 -7.33 8.59
CA LYS A 12 -10.16 -7.30 7.76
C LYS A 12 -9.45 -5.94 7.70
N TYR A 13 -10.23 -4.86 7.74
CA TYR A 13 -9.74 -3.50 7.59
C TYR A 13 -10.28 -2.62 8.72
N ASP A 14 -10.32 -3.15 9.95
CA ASP A 14 -10.71 -2.42 11.15
C ASP A 14 -12.07 -1.73 10.99
N HIS A 15 -13.05 -2.44 10.42
CA HIS A 15 -14.40 -1.92 10.15
C HIS A 15 -14.47 -0.76 9.16
N HIS A 16 -13.44 -0.56 8.33
CA HIS A 16 -13.43 0.43 7.26
C HIS A 16 -13.69 -0.21 5.89
N CYS A 17 -14.26 0.58 4.99
CA CYS A 17 -14.36 0.24 3.57
C CYS A 17 -12.95 0.08 2.99
N ALA A 18 -12.65 -1.09 2.44
CA ALA A 18 -11.38 -1.44 1.84
C ALA A 18 -10.97 -0.46 0.72
N TYR A 19 -11.92 0.24 0.09
CA TYR A 19 -11.65 1.18 -0.98
C TYR A 19 -11.44 2.61 -0.47
N CYS A 20 -12.51 3.31 -0.07
CA CYS A 20 -12.39 4.72 0.31
C CYS A 20 -11.91 4.95 1.75
N GLY A 21 -11.85 3.91 2.58
CA GLY A 21 -11.36 4.00 3.96
C GLY A 21 -12.28 4.71 4.92
N ARG A 22 -13.57 4.88 4.58
CA ARG A 22 -14.56 5.33 5.56
C ARG A 22 -14.92 4.19 6.50
N GLU A 23 -15.19 4.50 7.75
CA GLU A 23 -15.79 3.56 8.69
C GLU A 23 -17.18 3.11 8.19
N ILE A 24 -17.48 1.82 8.36
CA ILE A 24 -18.74 1.21 7.98
C ILE A 24 -19.24 0.30 9.11
N LYS A 25 -20.51 0.45 9.48
CA LYS A 25 -21.16 -0.49 10.39
C LYS A 25 -21.31 -1.84 9.71
N LEU A 26 -21.36 -2.91 10.52
CA LEU A 26 -21.60 -4.25 10.00
C LEU A 26 -22.86 -4.31 9.13
N GLU A 27 -23.97 -3.66 9.51
CA GLU A 27 -25.22 -3.65 8.74
C GLU A 27 -25.10 -2.98 7.36
N ASP A 28 -24.29 -1.92 7.25
CA ASP A 28 -24.08 -1.16 6.00
C ASP A 28 -23.04 -1.79 5.06
N MET A 29 -22.21 -2.70 5.59
CA MET A 29 -21.14 -3.33 4.84
C MET A 29 -21.69 -4.20 3.70
N GLN A 30 -21.13 -4.03 2.52
CA GLN A 30 -21.30 -4.96 1.41
C GLN A 30 -20.01 -5.74 1.18
N ILE A 31 -20.16 -6.98 0.74
CA ILE A 31 -19.02 -7.80 0.36
C ILE A 31 -18.83 -7.66 -1.13
N ASP A 32 -17.63 -7.24 -1.48
CA ASP A 32 -17.16 -7.15 -2.84
C ASP A 32 -16.07 -8.19 -3.08
N HIS A 33 -15.93 -8.63 -4.33
CA HIS A 33 -14.84 -9.50 -4.75
C HIS A 33 -13.70 -8.64 -5.28
N PHE A 34 -12.51 -8.80 -4.71
CA PHE A 34 -11.31 -8.10 -5.15
C PHE A 34 -11.03 -8.39 -6.64
N PHE A 35 -11.07 -9.66 -7.00
CA PHE A 35 -11.13 -10.18 -8.36
C PHE A 35 -12.59 -10.44 -8.74
N PRO A 36 -13.14 -9.75 -9.76
CA PRO A 36 -14.52 -9.94 -10.19
C PRO A 36 -14.82 -11.36 -10.67
N LYS A 37 -15.99 -11.89 -10.30
CA LYS A 37 -16.46 -13.21 -10.73
C LYS A 37 -16.96 -13.22 -12.19
N ASN A 38 -17.72 -12.21 -12.62
CA ASN A 38 -18.42 -12.28 -13.91
C ASN A 38 -17.56 -11.89 -15.11
N ARG A 39 -16.79 -10.80 -15.00
CA ARG A 39 -15.97 -10.30 -16.11
C ARG A 39 -14.62 -11.00 -16.22
N GLY A 40 -14.17 -11.58 -15.10
CA GLY A 40 -12.81 -12.08 -14.92
C GLY A 40 -11.75 -11.00 -15.17
N ASN A 41 -10.49 -11.42 -15.21
CA ASN A 41 -9.34 -10.55 -15.49
C ASN A 41 -9.08 -10.45 -17.00
N TYR A 42 -8.06 -9.69 -17.42
CA TYR A 42 -7.67 -9.66 -18.83
C TYR A 42 -7.34 -11.06 -19.34
N SER A 43 -7.75 -11.35 -20.58
CA SER A 43 -7.42 -12.61 -21.23
C SER A 43 -5.90 -12.79 -21.29
N ARG A 44 -5.42 -13.93 -20.82
CA ARG A 44 -4.00 -14.31 -20.85
C ARG A 44 -3.82 -15.58 -21.63
N TRP A 45 -2.78 -15.63 -22.44
CA TRP A 45 -2.37 -16.85 -23.11
C TRP A 45 -2.02 -17.91 -22.06
N SER A 46 -2.52 -19.12 -22.24
CA SER A 46 -2.17 -20.28 -21.43
C SER A 46 -1.51 -21.32 -22.31
N ASP A 47 -0.24 -21.59 -22.02
CA ASP A 47 0.51 -22.64 -22.72
C ASP A 47 -0.09 -24.03 -22.48
N LYS A 48 -0.73 -24.22 -21.31
CA LYS A 48 -1.41 -25.48 -20.94
C LYS A 48 -2.67 -25.72 -21.76
N GLU A 49 -3.44 -24.68 -22.07
CA GLU A 49 -4.70 -24.81 -22.82
C GLU A 49 -4.58 -24.39 -24.30
N GLY A 50 -3.42 -23.87 -24.72
CA GLY A 50 -3.17 -23.39 -26.08
C GLY A 50 -4.10 -22.25 -26.52
N LYS A 51 -4.67 -21.49 -25.58
CA LYS A 51 -5.64 -20.42 -25.85
C LYS A 51 -5.56 -19.31 -24.82
N TYR A 52 -6.15 -18.17 -25.17
CA TYR A 52 -6.41 -17.09 -24.23
C TYR A 52 -7.52 -17.50 -23.23
N ILE A 53 -7.22 -17.44 -21.94
CA ILE A 53 -8.16 -17.73 -20.86
C ILE A 53 -8.39 -16.47 -20.03
N VAL A 54 -9.63 -16.29 -19.57
CA VAL A 54 -10.03 -15.25 -18.62
C VAL A 54 -10.06 -15.89 -17.23
N SER A 55 -9.26 -15.38 -16.28
CA SER A 55 -9.32 -15.86 -14.90
C SER A 55 -10.42 -15.16 -14.12
N HIS A 56 -11.32 -15.93 -13.52
CA HIS A 56 -12.43 -15.41 -12.73
C HIS A 56 -12.07 -15.40 -11.23
N GLY A 57 -12.60 -14.42 -10.50
CA GLY A 57 -12.47 -14.42 -9.05
C GLY A 57 -13.32 -15.50 -8.39
N GLU A 58 -12.77 -16.14 -7.37
CA GLU A 58 -13.43 -17.19 -6.60
C GLU A 58 -14.23 -16.63 -5.41
N ASP A 59 -15.19 -17.43 -4.94
CA ASP A 59 -15.92 -17.18 -3.70
C ASP A 59 -15.09 -17.65 -2.49
N SER A 60 -14.04 -16.88 -2.16
CA SER A 60 -13.12 -17.19 -1.07
C SER A 60 -12.94 -16.02 -0.11
N MET A 61 -12.60 -16.34 1.14
CA MET A 61 -12.36 -15.32 2.16
C MET A 61 -11.24 -14.37 1.74
N GLU A 62 -10.20 -14.86 1.06
CA GLU A 62 -9.08 -14.09 0.55
C GLU A 62 -9.53 -13.06 -0.49
N ASN A 63 -10.50 -13.42 -1.34
CA ASN A 63 -11.03 -12.56 -2.39
C ASN A 63 -12.13 -11.58 -1.89
N TYR A 64 -12.67 -11.78 -0.68
CA TYR A 64 -13.70 -10.92 -0.12
C TYR A 64 -13.15 -9.64 0.51
N MET A 65 -13.77 -8.51 0.19
CA MET A 65 -13.41 -7.18 0.66
C MET A 65 -14.62 -6.50 1.31
N PRO A 66 -14.49 -5.93 2.53
CA PRO A 66 -15.54 -5.10 3.10
C PRO A 66 -15.60 -3.78 2.32
N SER A 67 -16.79 -3.41 1.85
CA SER A 67 -16.99 -2.24 1.03
C SER A 67 -18.23 -1.46 1.46
N CYS A 68 -18.19 -0.13 1.30
CA CYS A 68 -19.40 0.67 1.42
C CYS A 68 -20.24 0.54 0.14
N ARG A 69 -21.55 0.76 0.26
CA ARG A 69 -22.50 0.68 -0.87
C ARG A 69 -22.06 1.48 -2.10
N ALA A 70 -21.54 2.69 -1.90
CA ALA A 70 -21.12 3.56 -3.01
C ALA A 70 -19.90 3.00 -3.76
N CYS A 71 -18.88 2.52 -3.03
CA CYS A 71 -17.69 1.94 -3.67
C CYS A 71 -18.02 0.62 -4.36
N ASN A 72 -18.79 -0.26 -3.73
CA ASN A 72 -19.19 -1.53 -4.34
C ASN A 72 -19.99 -1.31 -5.63
N PHE A 73 -21.04 -0.48 -5.54
CA PHE A 73 -21.88 -0.14 -6.68
C PHE A 73 -21.07 0.50 -7.82
N ARG A 74 -20.07 1.32 -7.49
CA ARG A 74 -19.23 1.97 -8.49
C ARG A 74 -18.21 1.01 -9.09
N LYS A 75 -17.60 0.13 -8.29
CA LYS A 75 -16.59 -0.84 -8.75
C LYS A 75 -17.21 -1.90 -9.65
N ARG A 76 -18.37 -2.45 -9.27
CA ARG A 76 -19.03 -3.55 -9.98
C ARG A 76 -18.03 -4.67 -10.27
N ASP A 77 -17.85 -4.98 -11.56
CA ASP A 77 -16.99 -6.01 -12.11
C ASP A 77 -15.67 -5.44 -12.67
N MET A 78 -15.31 -4.20 -12.34
CA MET A 78 -14.04 -3.62 -12.74
C MET A 78 -12.87 -4.19 -11.93
N SER A 79 -11.72 -4.31 -12.59
CA SER A 79 -10.46 -4.50 -11.89
C SER A 79 -10.12 -3.28 -11.02
N ILE A 80 -9.22 -3.43 -10.05
CA ILE A 80 -8.79 -2.32 -9.19
C ILE A 80 -8.20 -1.16 -10.00
N GLY A 81 -7.43 -1.45 -11.05
CA GLY A 81 -6.88 -0.42 -11.94
C GLY A 81 -7.97 0.31 -12.70
N GLN A 82 -8.93 -0.42 -13.27
CA GLN A 82 -10.10 0.19 -13.93
C GLN A 82 -10.92 1.03 -12.97
N PHE A 83 -11.19 0.52 -11.76
CA PHE A 83 -11.93 1.25 -10.74
C PHE A 83 -11.23 2.56 -10.34
N ARG A 84 -9.91 2.55 -10.22
CA ARG A 84 -9.10 3.74 -9.95
C ARG A 84 -9.31 4.82 -11.02
N GLU A 85 -9.22 4.45 -12.29
CA GLU A 85 -9.45 5.37 -13.40
C GLU A 85 -10.92 5.81 -13.47
N ALA A 86 -11.85 4.92 -13.17
CA ALA A 86 -13.27 5.24 -13.12
C ALA A 86 -13.60 6.33 -12.07
N ILE A 87 -12.93 6.33 -10.92
CA ILE A 87 -13.08 7.38 -9.89
C ILE A 87 -12.54 8.72 -10.42
N LYS A 88 -11.38 8.72 -11.08
CA LYS A 88 -10.81 9.95 -11.68
C LYS A 88 -11.72 10.50 -12.77
N GLU A 89 -12.18 9.65 -13.68
CA GLU A 89 -13.06 10.05 -14.77
C GLU A 89 -14.41 10.52 -14.26
N GLN A 90 -14.93 9.95 -13.16
CA GLN A 90 -16.12 10.48 -12.51
C GLN A 90 -15.92 11.93 -12.06
N ALA A 91 -14.78 12.25 -11.43
CA ALA A 91 -14.49 13.62 -11.01
C ALA A 91 -14.36 14.58 -12.20
N LYS A 92 -13.67 14.17 -13.27
CA LYS A 92 -13.57 14.97 -14.51
C LYS A 92 -14.92 15.12 -15.22
N GLY A 93 -15.75 14.08 -15.18
CA GLY A 93 -17.08 14.05 -15.78
C GLY A 93 -18.02 15.10 -15.19
N LEU A 94 -17.86 15.45 -13.91
CA LEU A 94 -18.64 16.53 -13.29
C LEU A 94 -18.42 17.89 -13.96
N LEU A 95 -17.24 18.15 -14.52
CA LEU A 95 -16.92 19.38 -15.26
C LEU A 95 -17.42 19.38 -16.70
N LYS A 96 -17.79 18.22 -17.24
CA LYS A 96 -18.23 18.06 -18.63
C LYS A 96 -19.71 17.70 -18.76
N GLY A 97 -20.32 17.20 -17.70
CA GLY A 97 -21.68 16.67 -17.68
C GLY A 97 -22.73 17.71 -17.28
N ALA A 98 -23.91 17.20 -16.92
CA ALA A 98 -25.10 18.02 -16.61
C ALA A 98 -24.89 19.02 -15.45
N ALA A 99 -24.01 18.70 -14.50
CA ALA A 99 -23.72 19.54 -13.33
C ALA A 99 -22.62 20.59 -13.59
N LYS A 100 -22.13 20.72 -14.83
CA LYS A 100 -20.99 21.60 -15.18
C LYS A 100 -21.18 23.01 -14.64
N PHE A 101 -22.34 23.62 -14.85
CA PHE A 101 -22.57 25.02 -14.45
C PHE A 101 -22.46 25.19 -12.93
N GLN A 102 -23.09 24.32 -12.14
CA GLN A 102 -23.07 24.37 -10.67
C GLN A 102 -21.66 24.12 -10.13
N VAL A 103 -20.93 23.16 -10.70
CA VAL A 103 -19.56 22.82 -10.28
C VAL A 103 -18.60 23.94 -10.64
N SER A 104 -18.66 24.47 -11.86
CA SER A 104 -17.83 25.61 -12.29
C SER A 104 -18.08 26.85 -11.46
N MET A 105 -19.34 27.15 -11.13
CA MET A 105 -19.69 28.26 -10.24
C MET A 105 -19.08 28.05 -8.85
N SER A 106 -19.23 26.86 -8.27
CA SER A 106 -18.66 26.55 -6.95
C SER A 106 -17.13 26.65 -6.92
N ILE A 107 -16.45 26.29 -8.01
CA ILE A 107 -15.00 26.48 -8.17
C ILE A 107 -14.65 27.98 -8.24
N ALA A 108 -15.40 28.78 -9.00
CA ALA A 108 -15.16 30.21 -9.14
C ALA A 108 -15.30 30.97 -7.80
N TYR A 109 -16.20 30.52 -6.92
CA TYR A 109 -16.35 31.04 -5.55
C TYR A 109 -15.39 30.39 -4.54
N GLY A 110 -14.50 29.49 -4.96
CA GLY A 110 -13.56 28.81 -4.07
C GLY A 110 -14.19 27.79 -3.11
N LEU A 111 -15.46 27.41 -3.33
CA LEU A 111 -16.18 26.43 -2.51
C LEU A 111 -15.79 24.98 -2.84
N LEU A 112 -15.27 24.74 -4.05
CA LEU A 112 -14.70 23.46 -4.48
C LEU A 112 -13.29 23.66 -5.01
N ASN A 113 -12.35 22.83 -4.55
CA ASN A 113 -10.98 22.81 -5.05
C ASN A 113 -10.72 21.54 -5.88
N PRO A 114 -10.53 21.63 -7.21
CA PRO A 114 -10.25 20.48 -8.05
C PRO A 114 -8.87 19.88 -7.75
N ALA A 115 -8.82 18.57 -7.50
CA ALA A 115 -7.58 17.84 -7.20
C ALA A 115 -7.40 16.64 -8.13
N PHE A 116 -7.44 16.86 -9.44
CA PHE A 116 -7.43 15.78 -10.44
C PHE A 116 -6.12 14.99 -10.51
N ASP A 117 -5.00 15.63 -10.15
CA ASP A 117 -3.68 14.98 -10.13
C ASP A 117 -3.43 14.17 -8.86
N LYS A 118 -4.35 14.24 -7.88
CA LYS A 118 -4.21 13.50 -6.64
C LYS A 118 -4.26 12.00 -6.95
N PRO A 119 -3.23 11.22 -6.56
CA PRO A 119 -3.29 9.79 -6.71
C PRO A 119 -4.41 9.25 -5.82
N ILE A 120 -5.35 8.53 -6.43
CA ILE A 120 -6.26 7.69 -5.67
C ILE A 120 -5.40 6.61 -5.00
N VAL A 121 -5.62 6.35 -3.72
CA VAL A 121 -4.98 5.25 -2.97
C VAL A 121 -6.11 4.59 -2.17
N PHE A 122 -6.30 3.29 -2.38
CA PHE A 122 -7.34 2.55 -1.68
C PHE A 122 -6.90 2.22 -0.25
N TYR A 123 -7.86 2.11 0.66
CA TYR A 123 -7.57 1.85 2.07
C TYR A 123 -6.85 0.51 2.27
N PHE A 124 -7.24 -0.54 1.56
CA PHE A 124 -6.55 -1.83 1.62
C PHE A 124 -5.07 -1.75 1.21
N GLU A 125 -4.70 -0.80 0.34
CA GLU A 125 -3.30 -0.57 -0.07
C GLU A 125 -2.50 0.09 1.05
N LYS A 126 -3.17 0.95 1.84
CA LYS A 126 -2.60 1.52 3.07
C LYS A 126 -2.51 0.47 4.17
N CYS A 127 -3.45 -0.46 4.21
CA CYS A 127 -3.52 -1.54 5.20
C CYS A 127 -2.74 -2.79 4.83
N MET A 128 -2.13 -2.87 3.63
CA MET A 128 -1.22 -3.96 3.28
C MET A 128 -0.20 -4.07 4.42
N ASN A 129 -0.21 -5.18 5.15
CA ASN A 129 0.50 -5.29 6.42
C ASN A 129 2.02 -5.26 6.19
N TYR A 130 2.59 -4.05 6.12
CA TYR A 130 4.02 -3.84 5.89
C TYR A 130 4.81 -4.42 7.04
N LYS A 131 4.24 -4.41 8.25
CA LYS A 131 4.81 -5.08 9.41
C LYS A 131 5.00 -6.57 9.14
N ASP A 132 3.95 -7.32 8.78
CA ASP A 132 4.07 -8.77 8.54
C ASP A 132 4.96 -9.08 7.35
N ARG A 133 4.83 -8.31 6.26
CA ARG A 133 5.63 -8.50 5.05
C ARG A 133 7.12 -8.26 5.31
N LEU A 134 7.45 -7.15 5.94
CA LEU A 134 8.85 -6.85 6.29
C LEU A 134 9.36 -7.79 7.37
N THR A 135 8.54 -8.18 8.34
CA THR A 135 8.93 -9.16 9.37
C THR A 135 9.36 -10.46 8.72
N LYS A 136 8.56 -11.02 7.80
CA LYS A 136 8.92 -12.24 7.05
C LYS A 136 10.19 -12.05 6.21
N TYR A 137 10.29 -10.93 5.48
CA TYR A 137 11.47 -10.62 4.67
C TYR A 137 12.75 -10.54 5.50
N ILE A 138 12.72 -9.78 6.60
CA ILE A 138 13.85 -9.56 7.50
C ILE A 138 14.23 -10.87 8.21
N GLN A 139 13.25 -11.66 8.67
CA GLN A 139 13.52 -12.96 9.27
C GLN A 139 14.22 -13.92 8.30
N GLY A 140 13.83 -13.94 7.02
CA GLY A 140 14.53 -14.68 5.98
C GLY A 140 16.00 -14.25 5.85
N ARG A 141 16.23 -12.95 5.71
CA ARG A 141 17.59 -12.36 5.63
C ARG A 141 18.45 -12.67 6.88
N LEU A 142 17.85 -12.63 8.07
CA LEU A 142 18.54 -12.96 9.31
C LEU A 142 18.90 -14.45 9.40
N SER A 143 18.05 -15.35 8.88
CA SER A 143 18.35 -16.78 8.82
C SER A 143 19.55 -17.09 7.90
N GLU A 144 19.65 -16.40 6.77
CA GLU A 144 20.80 -16.45 5.85
C GLU A 144 22.10 -15.92 6.50
N SER A 145 21.97 -15.04 7.50
CA SER A 145 23.08 -14.40 8.21
C SER A 145 23.34 -15.01 9.60
N SER A 146 22.87 -16.23 9.85
CA SER A 146 22.91 -16.88 11.17
C SER A 146 24.32 -17.03 11.74
N ASN A 147 25.31 -17.30 10.88
CA ASN A 147 26.72 -17.48 11.26
C ASN A 147 27.54 -16.18 11.26
N VAL A 148 26.92 -15.03 10.94
CA VAL A 148 27.57 -13.72 10.92
C VAL A 148 27.51 -13.11 12.32
N ASP A 149 28.53 -12.35 12.72
CA ASP A 149 28.58 -11.65 14.01
C ASP A 149 27.37 -10.71 14.20
N ASP A 150 26.83 -10.64 15.43
CA ASP A 150 25.64 -9.83 15.75
C ASP A 150 25.86 -8.32 15.58
N TYR A 151 27.10 -7.87 15.66
CA TYR A 151 27.51 -6.48 15.45
C TYR A 151 27.90 -6.18 14.01
N GLU A 152 27.82 -7.16 13.09
CA GLU A 152 27.98 -6.89 11.67
C GLU A 152 26.92 -5.84 11.24
N PRO A 153 27.33 -4.77 10.53
CA PRO A 153 26.47 -3.63 10.23
C PRO A 153 25.09 -3.97 9.66
N ASN A 154 25.01 -4.92 8.72
CA ASN A 154 23.74 -5.30 8.10
C ASN A 154 22.87 -6.15 9.04
N LYS A 155 23.44 -7.13 9.73
CA LYS A 155 22.73 -7.97 10.71
C LYS A 155 22.18 -7.13 11.86
N LEU A 156 22.97 -6.18 12.37
CA LEU A 156 22.56 -5.26 13.43
C LEU A 156 21.41 -4.34 12.96
N ALA A 157 21.51 -3.77 11.76
CA ALA A 157 20.47 -2.91 11.20
C ALA A 157 19.15 -3.68 10.93
N LEU A 158 19.22 -4.92 10.45
CA LEU A 158 18.07 -5.80 10.28
C LEU A 158 17.41 -6.15 11.62
N THR A 159 18.20 -6.50 12.63
CA THR A 159 17.71 -6.83 13.98
C THR A 159 17.02 -5.64 14.64
N ASN A 160 17.60 -4.44 14.52
CA ASN A 160 17.00 -3.20 15.03
C ASN A 160 15.69 -2.86 14.30
N LEU A 161 15.64 -3.07 12.99
CA LEU A 161 14.42 -2.87 12.21
C LEU A 161 13.33 -3.88 12.61
N LEU A 162 13.69 -5.15 12.82
CA LEU A 162 12.77 -6.18 13.30
C LEU A 162 12.19 -5.84 14.68
N TRP A 163 13.04 -5.38 15.60
CA TRP A 163 12.60 -4.90 16.90
C TRP A 163 11.62 -3.72 16.77
N PHE A 164 11.92 -2.74 15.91
CA PHE A 164 11.02 -1.62 15.63
C PHE A 164 9.66 -2.09 15.09
N LEU A 165 9.66 -3.04 14.15
CA LEU A 165 8.43 -3.61 13.59
C LEU A 165 7.59 -4.32 14.66
N SER A 166 8.21 -4.89 15.70
CA SER A 166 7.46 -5.49 16.82
C SER A 166 6.64 -4.45 17.60
N LYS A 167 7.07 -3.18 17.60
CA LYS A 167 6.47 -2.08 18.39
C LYS A 167 5.52 -1.18 17.60
N VAL A 168 5.62 -1.18 16.28
CA VAL A 168 4.80 -0.32 15.42
C VAL A 168 3.41 -0.89 15.19
N THR A 169 2.42 0.01 15.05
CA THR A 169 1.01 -0.32 14.82
C THR A 169 0.47 0.22 13.48
N SER A 170 1.21 1.09 12.78
CA SER A 170 0.77 1.68 11.52
C SER A 170 1.84 1.64 10.42
N ASN A 171 1.37 1.47 9.18
CA ASN A 171 2.24 1.40 8.01
C ASN A 171 2.87 2.76 7.68
N GLU A 172 2.21 3.87 8.00
CA GLU A 172 2.75 5.22 7.84
C GLU A 172 4.02 5.41 8.66
N VAL A 173 4.04 4.92 9.91
CA VAL A 173 5.20 5.01 10.80
C VAL A 173 6.33 4.12 10.30
N ILE A 174 6.01 2.94 9.73
CA ILE A 174 6.99 2.06 9.07
C ILE A 174 7.65 2.78 7.89
N VAL A 175 6.86 3.35 6.97
CA VAL A 175 7.38 4.06 5.80
C VAL A 175 8.19 5.29 6.22
N ALA A 176 7.75 6.04 7.22
CA ALA A 176 8.48 7.19 7.75
C ALA A 176 9.85 6.78 8.32
N LYS A 177 9.89 5.71 9.13
CA LYS A 177 11.14 5.17 9.69
C LYS A 177 12.11 4.77 8.57
N LEU A 178 11.63 4.04 7.56
CA LEU A 178 12.46 3.61 6.43
C LEU A 178 13.01 4.81 5.63
N LYS A 179 12.20 5.84 5.37
CA LYS A 179 12.66 7.06 4.69
C LYS A 179 13.73 7.82 5.49
N ILE A 180 13.58 7.88 6.81
CA ILE A 180 14.58 8.49 7.69
C ILE A 180 15.89 7.69 7.63
N MET A 181 15.80 6.36 7.70
CA MET A 181 16.96 5.47 7.59
C MET A 181 17.67 5.58 6.24
N SER A 182 16.92 5.65 5.12
CA SER A 182 17.51 5.77 3.78
C SER A 182 18.33 7.06 3.61
N ASP A 183 18.01 8.10 4.37
CA ASP A 183 18.68 9.40 4.36
C ASP A 183 19.69 9.60 5.49
N ALA A 184 19.83 8.64 6.41
CA ALA A 184 20.56 8.82 7.66
C ALA A 184 22.04 9.18 7.44
N ASP A 185 22.74 8.42 6.58
CA ASP A 185 24.16 8.63 6.28
C ASP A 185 24.41 10.02 5.67
N ARG A 186 23.60 10.39 4.67
CA ARG A 186 23.69 11.69 3.98
C ARG A 186 23.45 12.87 4.94
N LYS A 187 22.43 12.78 5.80
CA LYS A 187 22.11 13.84 6.77
C LYS A 187 23.19 13.97 7.86
N ARG A 188 23.71 12.84 8.34
CA ARG A 188 24.81 12.79 9.32
C ARG A 188 26.08 13.42 8.76
N LYS A 189 26.54 12.97 7.58
CA LYS A 189 27.75 13.50 6.93
C LYS A 189 27.67 15.00 6.70
N LYS A 190 26.55 15.50 6.16
CA LYS A 190 26.31 16.94 5.96
C LYS A 190 26.26 17.76 7.25
N TYR A 191 25.85 17.15 8.37
CA TYR A 191 25.86 17.82 9.67
C TYR A 191 27.29 17.91 10.22
N LEU A 192 28.03 16.79 10.18
CA LEU A 192 29.39 16.71 10.71
C LEU A 192 30.38 17.55 9.90
N SER A 193 30.24 17.62 8.58
CA SER A 193 31.07 18.47 7.72
C SER A 193 30.93 19.97 8.00
N ARG A 194 29.93 20.41 8.77
CA ARG A 194 29.84 21.80 9.23
C ARG A 194 30.96 22.17 10.20
N TYR A 195 31.61 21.19 10.82
CA TYR A 195 32.62 21.40 11.85
C TYR A 195 34.05 21.39 11.28
N ASP A 196 34.34 20.55 10.28
CA ASP A 196 35.70 20.38 9.73
C ASP A 196 35.79 20.48 8.20
N GLY A 197 34.66 20.66 7.51
CA GLY A 197 34.59 20.81 6.05
C GLY A 197 34.78 19.52 5.25
N ASN A 198 34.89 18.34 5.88
CA ASN A 198 35.26 17.11 5.16
C ASN A 198 34.29 15.94 5.42
N GLU A 199 33.41 15.67 4.45
CA GLU A 199 32.45 14.56 4.52
C GLU A 199 33.11 13.16 4.47
N SER A 200 34.32 13.02 3.92
CA SER A 200 34.98 11.71 3.76
C SER A 200 35.53 11.16 5.08
N LEU A 201 35.72 12.01 6.10
CA LEU A 201 36.18 11.59 7.44
C LEU A 201 35.10 10.84 8.25
N TYR A 202 33.85 10.92 7.81
CA TYR A 202 32.70 10.42 8.58
C TYR A 202 32.07 9.17 7.97
N ASP A 203 32.87 8.40 7.24
CA ASP A 203 32.41 7.18 6.59
C ASP A 203 32.16 6.09 7.64
N ASP A 204 30.89 5.79 7.86
CA ASP A 204 30.42 4.87 8.91
C ASP A 204 29.71 3.68 8.28
N GLU A 205 30.28 2.49 8.45
CA GLU A 205 29.77 1.25 7.86
C GLU A 205 28.35 0.93 8.32
N TYR A 206 28.02 1.25 9.58
CA TYR A 206 26.67 1.06 10.10
C TYR A 206 25.66 2.01 9.46
N SER A 207 25.98 3.32 9.34
CA SER A 207 25.12 4.28 8.64
C SER A 207 24.87 3.91 7.18
N LYS A 208 25.89 3.37 6.49
CA LYS A 208 25.72 2.82 5.13
C LYS A 208 24.77 1.63 5.11
N ALA A 209 24.98 0.64 5.98
CA ALA A 209 24.13 -0.54 6.08
C ALA A 209 22.66 -0.15 6.34
N VAL A 210 22.42 0.77 7.28
CA VAL A 210 21.09 1.32 7.58
C VAL A 210 20.45 1.97 6.34
N SER A 211 21.20 2.77 5.58
CA SER A 211 20.70 3.40 4.35
C SER A 211 20.37 2.37 3.28
N THR A 212 21.22 1.37 3.08
CA THR A 212 21.05 0.30 2.09
C THR A 212 19.85 -0.57 2.42
N ILE A 213 19.76 -1.12 3.63
CA ILE A 213 18.64 -1.95 4.09
C ILE A 213 17.31 -1.20 3.98
N ALA A 214 17.29 0.09 4.31
CA ALA A 214 16.08 0.89 4.19
C ALA A 214 15.59 1.02 2.74
N LYS A 215 16.50 1.23 1.78
CA LYS A 215 16.18 1.29 0.35
C LYS A 215 15.70 -0.07 -0.17
N GLU A 216 16.32 -1.16 0.27
CA GLU A 216 15.89 -2.53 -0.05
C GLU A 216 14.47 -2.80 0.48
N CYS A 217 14.19 -2.48 1.74
CA CYS A 217 12.87 -2.67 2.35
C CYS A 217 11.79 -1.83 1.64
N LEU A 218 12.08 -0.57 1.31
CA LEU A 218 11.16 0.28 0.54
C LEU A 218 10.88 -0.30 -0.85
N THR A 219 11.91 -0.79 -1.53
CA THR A 219 11.80 -1.44 -2.84
C THR A 219 10.99 -2.75 -2.74
N TYR A 220 11.23 -3.56 -1.71
CA TYR A 220 10.50 -4.80 -1.43
C TYR A 220 9.00 -4.55 -1.21
N LEU A 221 8.66 -3.49 -0.48
CA LEU A 221 7.26 -3.07 -0.29
C LEU A 221 6.60 -2.62 -1.59
N GLN A 222 7.35 -2.00 -2.52
CA GLN A 222 6.85 -1.51 -3.81
C GLN A 222 6.70 -2.61 -4.87
N ASN A 223 7.57 -3.63 -4.87
CA ASN A 223 7.71 -4.56 -6.01
C ASN A 223 6.84 -5.83 -5.94
N LYS A 224 6.34 -6.25 -4.77
CA LYS A 224 5.44 -7.42 -4.69
C LYS A 224 3.97 -7.00 -4.75
N LYS A 225 3.44 -6.97 -5.99
CA LYS A 225 2.05 -7.25 -6.34
C LYS A 225 1.89 -8.78 -6.41
N GLU A 226 1.70 -9.42 -5.27
CA GLU A 226 1.21 -10.80 -5.21
C GLU A 226 -0.09 -10.79 -4.41
#